data_AF-A0A956CBQ4-F1
#
_entry.id   AF-A0A956CBQ4-F1
#
_cell.length_a   1.000
_cell.length_b   1.000
_cell.length_c   1.000
_cell.angle_alpha   90.00
_cell.angle_beta   90.00
_cell.angle_gamma   90.00
#
_symmetry.space_group_name_H-M   'P 1'
#
loop_
_entity.id
_entity.type
_entity.pdbx_description
1 polymer ?
#
loop_
_entity_poly.entity_id
_entity_poly.type
_entity_poly.pdbx_seq_one_letter_code
_entity_poly.pdbx_strand_id
1 'polypeptide(L)'
;MPRQLWVALVAVCSIGCGSSDDPAGTGGAGGSAGASGSGAGGSAGASGSGGGSAGMAGSSGAAGGTSTGGSAGAAGAAGAPNGSMQFVGDFETGDLSVWSFSGNDTTHVIDSPVRSGSYAAQMLVSPSDAVPYRSELTAKSDKGTFYDGKEYWIGVSFQIVDWGADLPSWATLFQTHATPHPLPGGGGADWTCNAGKNSITVTTSGDQMALNVVVDPDQSQLPGTAAIATKVWSEPFKVGVWYDWVFHYRPSTQADGIVEAWRNGEKIYSHTGANRFVLDNCNLPATPQTYMKVGIYRDKANTSTQILDYDEVRIFAGSNGYSAVAPK
;
A
#
# COMPACT_ATOMS: atom_id res chain seq x y z
N MET A 1 -7.61 -5.20 67.89
CA MET A 1 -8.56 -5.79 66.92
C MET A 1 -9.57 -4.73 66.51
N PRO A 2 -9.59 -4.28 65.25
CA PRO A 2 -10.74 -3.61 64.64
C PRO A 2 -11.46 -4.52 63.62
N ARG A 3 -12.74 -4.25 63.36
CA ARG A 3 -13.59 -5.04 62.46
C ARG A 3 -13.36 -4.66 60.99
N GLN A 4 -13.43 -5.66 60.09
CA GLN A 4 -13.47 -5.42 58.65
C GLN A 4 -14.79 -4.75 58.24
N LEU A 5 -14.70 -3.78 57.32
CA LEU A 5 -15.82 -3.28 56.55
C LEU A 5 -15.66 -3.80 55.11
N TRP A 6 -16.66 -4.54 54.62
CA TRP A 6 -16.67 -4.98 53.22
C TRP A 6 -17.33 -3.91 52.35
N VAL A 7 -16.61 -3.43 51.33
CA VAL A 7 -17.17 -2.61 50.25
C VAL A 7 -17.09 -3.44 48.98
N ALA A 8 -18.25 -3.78 48.42
CA ALA A 8 -18.33 -4.48 47.15
C ALA A 8 -18.09 -3.49 45.99
N LEU A 9 -17.03 -3.71 45.21
CA LEU A 9 -16.77 -2.94 44.00
C LEU A 9 -17.53 -3.58 42.83
N VAL A 10 -18.56 -2.89 42.31
CA VAL A 10 -19.24 -3.31 41.08
C VAL A 10 -18.40 -2.87 39.89
N ALA A 11 -17.71 -3.80 39.25
CA ALA A 11 -16.99 -3.56 38.01
C ALA A 11 -17.99 -3.50 36.84
N VAL A 12 -18.25 -2.30 36.32
CA VAL A 12 -18.98 -2.11 35.06
C VAL A 12 -18.04 -2.43 33.90
N CYS A 13 -18.13 -3.66 33.40
CA CYS A 13 -17.38 -4.07 32.21
C CYS A 13 -17.99 -3.40 30.97
N SER A 14 -17.28 -2.44 30.38
CA SER A 14 -17.70 -1.78 29.14
C SER A 14 -17.18 -2.59 27.95
N ILE A 15 -18.10 -3.04 27.09
CA ILE A 15 -17.82 -3.89 25.94
C ILE A 15 -17.05 -3.08 24.89
N GLY A 16 -15.79 -3.44 24.65
CA GLY A 16 -15.01 -2.95 23.53
C GLY A 16 -15.14 -3.87 22.32
N CYS A 17 -15.71 -3.36 21.22
CA CYS A 17 -15.63 -4.04 19.92
C CYS A 17 -14.21 -3.92 19.36
N GLY A 18 -13.39 -4.96 19.56
CA GLY A 18 -12.19 -5.18 18.77
C GLY A 18 -12.53 -6.04 17.55
N SER A 19 -12.33 -5.52 16.34
CA SER A 19 -12.45 -6.27 15.08
C SER A 19 -11.20 -7.12 14.86
N SER A 20 -11.20 -8.36 15.35
CA SER A 20 -10.11 -9.32 15.21
C SER A 20 -10.33 -10.24 13.99
N ASP A 21 -10.12 -9.70 12.79
CA ASP A 21 -10.45 -10.38 11.53
C ASP A 21 -9.20 -10.81 10.72
N ASP A 22 -8.68 -11.99 11.04
CA ASP A 22 -7.86 -12.85 10.17
C ASP A 22 -7.82 -14.26 10.83
N PRO A 23 -8.59 -15.27 10.36
CA PRO A 23 -8.61 -16.58 11.01
C PRO A 23 -7.29 -17.33 10.81
N ALA A 24 -6.73 -17.86 11.91
CA ALA A 24 -5.51 -18.66 11.87
C ALA A 24 -5.74 -19.97 11.10
N GLY A 25 -5.10 -20.09 9.92
CA GLY A 25 -5.12 -21.31 9.12
C GLY A 25 -4.34 -22.44 9.81
N THR A 26 -5.05 -23.39 10.42
CA THR A 26 -4.47 -24.60 10.99
C THR A 26 -4.00 -25.55 9.88
N GLY A 27 -2.73 -25.98 9.95
CA GLY A 27 -2.18 -26.96 9.01
C GLY A 27 -2.79 -28.36 9.17
N GLY A 28 -2.88 -29.09 8.06
CA GLY A 28 -3.25 -30.50 8.03
C GLY A 28 -2.42 -31.24 6.96
N ALA A 29 -1.55 -32.15 7.39
CA ALA A 29 -0.80 -33.02 6.49
C ALA A 29 -1.62 -34.27 6.14
N GLY A 30 -1.56 -34.75 4.88
CA GLY A 30 -2.30 -35.96 4.49
C GLY A 30 -2.05 -36.47 3.07
N GLY A 31 -1.24 -37.53 2.97
CA GLY A 31 -1.59 -38.74 2.19
C GLY A 31 -1.70 -38.69 0.66
N SER A 32 -0.59 -39.02 0.01
CA SER A 32 -0.44 -39.67 -1.31
C SER A 32 -1.60 -40.46 -1.95
N ALA A 33 -1.85 -40.20 -3.24
CA ALA A 33 -2.11 -41.15 -4.35
C ALA A 33 -2.12 -40.34 -5.69
N GLY A 34 -1.85 -40.86 -6.90
CA GLY A 34 -1.42 -42.19 -7.35
C GLY A 34 -1.51 -42.28 -8.90
N ALA A 35 -0.35 -42.39 -9.56
CA ALA A 35 -0.08 -42.80 -10.96
C ALA A 35 -1.16 -42.69 -12.09
N SER A 36 -0.86 -41.86 -13.11
CA SER A 36 -0.87 -42.23 -14.54
C SER A 36 -0.21 -41.10 -15.37
N GLY A 37 0.46 -41.31 -16.51
CA GLY A 37 0.72 -42.58 -17.19
C GLY A 37 0.91 -42.45 -18.72
N SER A 38 1.81 -41.58 -19.19
CA SER A 38 2.30 -41.49 -20.59
C SER A 38 3.34 -40.36 -20.67
N GLY A 39 4.33 -40.34 -21.57
CA GLY A 39 4.71 -41.28 -22.64
C GLY A 39 5.67 -40.51 -23.58
N ALA A 40 6.89 -40.99 -23.78
CA ALA A 40 8.00 -40.16 -24.29
C ALA A 40 7.94 -39.84 -25.80
N GLY A 41 8.59 -38.73 -26.19
CA GLY A 41 8.94 -38.40 -27.56
C GLY A 41 10.12 -37.42 -27.64
N GLY A 42 11.31 -37.91 -28.01
CA GLY A 42 12.39 -37.07 -28.55
C GLY A 42 12.18 -36.79 -30.05
N SER A 43 13.07 -36.17 -30.82
CA SER A 43 14.39 -35.55 -30.55
C SER A 43 14.90 -34.91 -31.88
N ALA A 44 15.93 -34.04 -31.82
CA ALA A 44 16.66 -33.43 -32.95
C ALA A 44 15.88 -32.38 -33.80
N GLY A 45 16.53 -31.42 -34.47
CA GLY A 45 17.96 -31.06 -34.53
C GLY A 45 18.26 -30.06 -35.66
N ALA A 46 19.53 -29.63 -35.79
CA ALA A 46 20.09 -28.72 -36.83
C ALA A 46 19.56 -27.25 -36.82
N SER A 47 20.35 -26.20 -36.57
CA SER A 47 21.63 -25.71 -37.15
C SER A 47 21.48 -24.97 -38.50
N GLY A 48 21.83 -23.68 -38.53
CA GLY A 48 21.88 -22.87 -39.74
C GLY A 48 22.58 -21.52 -39.50
N SER A 49 23.79 -21.37 -40.06
CA SER A 49 24.69 -20.22 -39.85
C SER A 49 24.85 -19.34 -41.09
N GLY A 50 25.00 -18.03 -40.89
CA GLY A 50 25.45 -17.06 -41.90
C GLY A 50 25.06 -15.64 -41.48
N GLY A 51 25.89 -14.59 -41.61
CA GLY A 51 27.21 -14.48 -42.25
C GLY A 51 27.25 -13.28 -43.17
N GLY A 52 27.85 -12.16 -42.73
CA GLY A 52 27.97 -10.94 -43.54
C GLY A 52 28.59 -9.77 -42.75
N SER A 53 29.64 -9.14 -43.27
CA SER A 53 30.48 -8.14 -42.60
C SER A 53 31.03 -7.08 -43.58
N ALA A 54 31.63 -6.00 -43.04
CA ALA A 54 32.12 -4.77 -43.73
C ALA A 54 31.01 -3.83 -44.22
N GLY A 55 31.13 -2.49 -44.30
CA GLY A 55 32.16 -1.48 -43.92
C GLY A 55 31.54 -0.06 -44.08
N MET A 56 32.16 1.10 -43.83
CA MET A 56 33.52 1.49 -43.40
C MET A 56 33.46 2.89 -42.68
N ALA A 57 34.61 3.54 -42.45
CA ALA A 57 34.77 4.92 -41.93
C ALA A 57 34.28 6.02 -42.91
N GLY A 58 34.19 7.33 -42.61
CA GLY A 58 34.59 8.13 -41.43
C GLY A 58 34.55 9.65 -41.73
N SER A 59 35.30 10.47 -40.97
CA SER A 59 35.36 11.96 -40.96
C SER A 59 34.13 12.64 -40.32
N SER A 60 34.17 13.54 -39.33
CA SER A 60 35.10 14.59 -38.80
C SER A 60 34.75 16.02 -39.24
N GLY A 61 34.27 16.83 -38.31
CA GLY A 61 34.01 18.28 -38.47
C GLY A 61 33.47 18.86 -37.15
N ALA A 62 33.92 20.04 -36.75
CA ALA A 62 33.75 20.55 -35.38
C ALA A 62 33.23 22.00 -35.29
N ALA A 63 32.81 22.35 -34.07
CA ALA A 63 32.75 23.68 -33.45
C ALA A 63 31.56 24.62 -33.73
N GLY A 64 31.09 25.26 -32.65
CA GLY A 64 30.15 26.39 -32.61
C GLY A 64 28.67 25.99 -32.67
N GLY A 65 27.76 26.47 -31.81
CA GLY A 65 27.90 27.39 -30.69
C GLY A 65 26.52 27.94 -30.27
N THR A 66 26.50 28.76 -29.22
CA THR A 66 25.35 29.52 -28.69
C THR A 66 24.18 28.75 -28.05
N SER A 67 23.95 29.12 -26.80
CA SER A 67 22.80 28.80 -25.94
C SER A 67 21.45 29.21 -26.53
N THR A 68 20.46 28.33 -26.41
CA THR A 68 19.05 28.70 -26.28
C THR A 68 18.52 28.19 -24.96
N GLY A 69 17.75 29.01 -24.25
CA GLY A 69 17.42 28.79 -22.85
C GLY A 69 16.63 27.51 -22.61
N GLY A 70 17.02 26.74 -21.59
CA GLY A 70 16.14 25.74 -21.01
C GLY A 70 14.91 26.43 -20.43
N SER A 71 13.78 26.31 -21.11
CA SER A 71 12.49 26.61 -20.49
C SER A 71 12.30 25.61 -19.36
N ALA A 72 12.46 26.06 -18.11
CA ALA A 72 11.86 25.36 -16.99
C ALA A 72 10.38 25.16 -17.34
N GLY A 73 9.94 23.89 -17.40
CA GLY A 73 8.57 23.57 -17.74
C GLY A 73 7.68 24.26 -16.74
N ALA A 74 6.97 25.31 -17.18
CA ALA A 74 6.07 26.04 -16.32
C ALA A 74 5.00 25.05 -15.84
N ALA A 75 5.02 24.73 -14.54
CA ALA A 75 3.93 24.05 -13.90
C ALA A 75 2.69 24.91 -14.15
N GLY A 76 1.81 24.44 -15.04
CA GLY A 76 0.56 25.13 -15.35
C GLY A 76 -0.17 25.34 -14.03
N ALA A 77 -0.54 26.57 -13.73
CA ALA A 77 -1.08 26.94 -12.43
C ALA A 77 -2.31 26.08 -12.13
N ALA A 78 -2.13 25.08 -11.25
CA ALA A 78 -3.21 24.23 -10.79
C ALA A 78 -4.27 25.14 -10.15
N GLY A 79 -5.54 24.87 -10.44
CA GLY A 79 -6.63 25.61 -9.82
C GLY A 79 -6.57 25.48 -8.29
N ALA A 80 -7.21 26.41 -7.58
CA ALA A 80 -7.33 26.27 -6.13
C ALA A 80 -7.97 24.90 -5.77
N PRO A 81 -7.58 24.26 -4.65
CA PRO A 81 -8.22 23.05 -4.17
C PRO A 81 -9.73 23.23 -4.07
N ASN A 82 -10.49 22.33 -4.69
CA ASN A 82 -11.95 22.35 -4.70
C ASN A 82 -12.49 21.08 -4.05
N GLY A 83 -12.77 21.16 -2.76
CA GLY A 83 -13.05 19.99 -1.92
C GLY A 83 -12.87 20.29 -0.45
N SER A 84 -12.66 19.24 0.34
CA SER A 84 -12.47 19.34 1.79
C SER A 84 -11.44 18.34 2.30
N MET A 85 -10.71 18.72 3.36
CA MET A 85 -9.87 17.78 4.11
C MET A 85 -10.76 16.72 4.78
N GLN A 86 -10.66 15.47 4.34
CA GLN A 86 -11.43 14.33 4.83
C GLN A 86 -10.76 13.70 6.07
N PHE A 87 -9.43 13.63 6.07
CA PHE A 87 -8.66 13.06 7.17
C PHE A 87 -7.34 13.81 7.37
N VAL A 88 -6.98 13.96 8.65
CA VAL A 88 -5.67 14.44 9.10
C VAL A 88 -5.20 13.46 10.17
N GLY A 89 -4.04 12.86 9.91
CA GLY A 89 -3.31 11.95 10.80
C GLY A 89 -1.81 12.28 10.68
N ASP A 90 -1.47 13.55 10.87
CA ASP A 90 -0.12 14.10 10.95
C ASP A 90 0.47 14.01 12.37
N PHE A 91 -0.16 13.23 13.26
CA PHE A 91 0.26 12.93 14.64
C PHE A 91 0.49 14.13 15.59
N GLU A 92 0.31 15.37 15.13
CA GLU A 92 0.48 16.61 15.89
C GLU A 92 -0.45 16.75 17.12
N THR A 93 -1.44 15.86 17.30
CA THR A 93 -2.21 15.74 18.54
C THR A 93 -1.43 15.10 19.70
N GLY A 94 -0.27 14.48 19.41
CA GLY A 94 0.49 13.69 20.38
C GLY A 94 -0.15 12.34 20.73
N ASP A 95 -1.17 11.90 19.99
CA ASP A 95 -1.92 10.66 20.26
C ASP A 95 -2.39 9.91 19.00
N LEU A 96 -2.90 8.70 19.21
CA LEU A 96 -3.48 7.85 18.17
C LEU A 96 -5.03 7.90 18.17
N SER A 97 -5.63 8.97 18.69
CA SER A 97 -7.08 9.04 18.94
C SER A 97 -7.94 8.90 17.68
N VAL A 98 -7.40 9.28 16.51
CA VAL A 98 -8.07 9.20 15.20
C VAL A 98 -7.81 7.88 14.43
N TRP A 99 -7.06 6.94 15.00
CA TRP A 99 -6.57 5.73 14.32
C TRP A 99 -7.10 4.41 14.91
N SER A 100 -7.43 3.46 14.05
CA SER A 100 -7.75 2.06 14.38
C SER A 100 -6.59 1.15 13.99
N PHE A 101 -6.36 0.10 14.77
CA PHE A 101 -5.24 -0.84 14.58
C PHE A 101 -5.65 -2.11 13.81
N SER A 102 -4.70 -2.70 13.09
CA SER A 102 -4.84 -3.96 12.37
C SER A 102 -3.55 -4.77 12.49
N GLY A 103 -3.60 -5.93 13.15
CA GLY A 103 -2.41 -6.67 13.56
C GLY A 103 -2.01 -6.34 15.01
N ASN A 104 -0.73 -6.09 15.26
CA ASN A 104 -0.25 -5.64 16.58
C ASN A 104 -0.54 -4.14 16.80
N ASP A 105 -0.83 -3.79 18.05
CA ASP A 105 -0.73 -2.43 18.57
C ASP A 105 0.68 -2.19 19.12
N THR A 106 1.60 -1.87 18.20
CA THR A 106 3.01 -1.54 18.46
C THR A 106 3.34 -0.11 18.01
N THR A 107 2.30 0.72 17.79
CA THR A 107 2.51 2.10 17.35
C THR A 107 2.78 3.01 18.55
N HIS A 108 3.84 3.80 18.47
CA HIS A 108 4.18 4.81 19.47
C HIS A 108 4.31 6.17 18.81
N VAL A 109 3.69 7.19 19.42
CA VAL A 109 3.95 8.58 19.03
C VAL A 109 5.32 8.96 19.58
N ILE A 110 6.18 9.47 18.69
CA ILE A 110 7.57 9.86 18.95
C ILE A 110 7.79 11.33 18.60
N ASP A 111 8.76 11.97 19.24
CA ASP A 111 9.18 13.36 18.99
C ASP A 111 10.48 13.47 18.17
N SER A 112 11.14 12.35 17.87
CA SER A 112 12.29 12.27 16.96
C SER A 112 12.54 10.83 16.49
N PRO A 113 12.79 10.60 15.17
CA PRO A 113 12.73 11.57 14.09
C PRO A 113 11.28 11.93 13.72
N VAL A 114 11.07 13.15 13.23
CA VAL A 114 9.80 13.62 12.67
C VAL A 114 10.03 14.15 11.26
N ARG A 115 9.04 14.07 10.37
CA ARG A 115 9.12 14.64 9.02
C ARG A 115 8.75 16.12 9.04
N SER A 116 7.72 16.46 9.82
CA SER A 116 7.15 17.79 9.98
C SER A 116 6.72 17.99 11.43
N GLY A 117 6.37 19.22 11.80
CA GLY A 117 5.77 19.49 13.11
C GLY A 117 6.63 19.07 14.32
N SER A 118 6.02 18.32 15.22
CA SER A 118 6.50 17.95 16.56
C SER A 118 6.44 16.44 16.82
N TYR A 119 5.59 15.69 16.11
CA TYR A 119 5.33 14.28 16.38
C TYR A 119 5.22 13.43 15.10
N ALA A 120 5.68 12.19 15.20
CA ALA A 120 5.48 11.14 14.20
C ALA A 120 5.04 9.83 14.88
N ALA A 121 4.67 8.82 14.11
CA ALA A 121 4.30 7.50 14.63
C ALA A 121 5.31 6.42 14.22
N GLN A 122 6.05 5.89 15.20
CA GLN A 122 6.90 4.72 15.03
C GLN A 122 6.06 3.44 15.11
N MET A 123 6.28 2.51 14.19
CA MET A 123 5.68 1.18 14.16
C MET A 123 6.77 0.11 14.09
N LEU A 124 6.54 -1.01 14.77
CA LEU A 124 7.44 -2.15 14.79
C LEU A 124 6.68 -3.45 14.52
N VAL A 125 7.31 -4.38 13.79
CA VAL A 125 6.89 -5.79 13.75
C VAL A 125 8.11 -6.66 13.99
N SER A 126 8.03 -7.49 15.03
CA SER A 126 9.07 -8.44 15.44
C SER A 126 8.60 -9.91 15.27
N PRO A 127 9.52 -10.88 15.08
CA PRO A 127 9.16 -12.30 15.08
C PRO A 127 8.62 -12.81 16.43
N SER A 128 8.82 -12.05 17.52
CA SER A 128 8.28 -12.36 18.85
C SER A 128 6.82 -11.90 19.06
N ASP A 129 6.26 -11.10 18.15
CA ASP A 129 4.93 -10.53 18.33
C ASP A 129 3.83 -11.57 18.11
N ALA A 130 2.65 -11.33 18.69
CA ALA A 130 1.49 -12.21 18.51
C ALA A 130 1.02 -12.28 17.04
N VAL A 131 1.13 -11.19 16.29
CA VAL A 131 0.96 -11.14 14.84
C VAL A 131 2.30 -10.75 14.22
N PRO A 132 3.24 -11.69 14.02
CA PRO A 132 4.64 -11.37 13.67
C PRO A 132 4.82 -10.86 12.23
N TYR A 133 3.74 -10.44 11.58
CA TYR A 133 3.69 -10.04 10.18
C TYR A 133 2.84 -8.80 9.90
N ARG A 134 2.18 -8.19 10.91
CA ARG A 134 1.30 -7.03 10.68
C ARG A 134 1.29 -6.08 11.88
N SER A 135 1.57 -4.81 11.64
CA SER A 135 1.07 -3.68 12.45
C SER A 135 0.71 -2.55 11.49
N GLU A 136 -0.56 -2.22 11.40
CA GLU A 136 -1.08 -1.20 10.48
C GLU A 136 -2.15 -0.34 11.16
N LEU A 137 -2.22 0.92 10.76
CA LEU A 137 -3.30 1.84 11.12
C LEU A 137 -4.26 2.06 9.95
N THR A 138 -5.52 2.32 10.30
CA THR A 138 -6.55 2.88 9.42
C THR A 138 -7.20 4.08 10.11
N ALA A 139 -7.64 5.07 9.33
CA ALA A 139 -8.41 6.17 9.89
C ALA A 139 -9.71 5.66 10.52
N LYS A 140 -10.09 6.16 11.70
CA LYS A 140 -11.37 5.84 12.33
C LYS A 140 -12.55 6.34 11.48
N SER A 141 -13.65 5.59 11.57
CA SER A 141 -14.86 5.81 10.77
C SER A 141 -14.57 5.70 9.26
N ASP A 142 -15.38 6.33 8.43
CA ASP A 142 -15.28 6.40 6.96
C ASP A 142 -14.23 7.42 6.46
N LYS A 143 -13.50 8.10 7.34
CA LYS A 143 -12.55 9.15 6.96
C LYS A 143 -11.37 8.63 6.11
N GLY A 144 -11.04 7.35 6.20
CA GLY A 144 -10.04 6.68 5.37
C GLY A 144 -10.60 6.03 4.10
N THR A 145 -11.90 6.17 3.83
CA THR A 145 -12.60 5.44 2.76
C THR A 145 -12.65 6.25 1.46
N PHE A 146 -12.53 5.54 0.34
CA PHE A 146 -12.58 6.07 -1.02
C PHE A 146 -13.72 5.37 -1.78
N TYR A 147 -14.67 6.14 -2.30
CA TYR A 147 -15.84 5.64 -3.03
C TYR A 147 -15.70 5.83 -4.54
N ASP A 148 -16.26 4.90 -5.32
CA ASP A 148 -16.19 4.93 -6.79
C ASP A 148 -16.58 6.28 -7.41
N GLY A 149 -15.82 6.69 -8.43
CA GLY A 149 -16.03 7.92 -9.18
C GLY A 149 -15.79 9.22 -8.38
N LYS A 150 -15.43 9.13 -7.10
CA LYS A 150 -15.04 10.28 -6.27
C LYS A 150 -13.52 10.49 -6.34
N GLU A 151 -13.13 11.76 -6.39
CA GLU A 151 -11.74 12.18 -6.53
C GLU A 151 -11.12 12.47 -5.16
N TYR A 152 -9.92 11.95 -4.94
CA TYR A 152 -9.18 12.07 -3.69
C TYR A 152 -7.72 12.39 -3.95
N TRP A 153 -7.13 13.13 -3.02
CA TRP A 153 -5.71 13.33 -2.92
C TRP A 153 -5.25 12.76 -1.58
N ILE A 154 -4.19 11.98 -1.58
CA ILE A 154 -3.66 11.28 -0.40
C ILE A 154 -2.19 11.68 -0.26
N GLY A 155 -1.80 12.21 0.88
CA GLY A 155 -0.42 12.43 1.28
C GLY A 155 -0.02 11.47 2.39
N VAL A 156 1.22 10.99 2.36
CA VAL A 156 1.84 10.21 3.44
C VAL A 156 3.35 10.34 3.34
N SER A 157 4.01 10.54 4.48
CA SER A 157 5.46 10.40 4.62
C SER A 157 5.77 9.17 5.46
N PHE A 158 6.82 8.44 5.07
CA PHE A 158 7.37 7.36 5.91
C PHE A 158 8.89 7.25 5.81
N GLN A 159 9.52 6.73 6.86
CA GLN A 159 10.95 6.46 6.94
C GLN A 159 11.20 5.01 7.36
N ILE A 160 11.97 4.27 6.56
CA ILE A 160 12.49 2.96 6.97
C ILE A 160 13.60 3.20 8.00
N VAL A 161 13.38 2.78 9.25
CA VAL A 161 14.32 3.03 10.38
C VAL A 161 15.25 1.84 10.59
N ASP A 162 14.70 0.63 10.53
CA ASP A 162 15.44 -0.63 10.48
C ASP A 162 14.64 -1.62 9.64
N TRP A 163 15.29 -2.28 8.68
CA TRP A 163 14.65 -3.33 7.86
C TRP A 163 15.13 -4.73 8.18
N GLY A 164 16.10 -4.87 9.08
CA GLY A 164 16.74 -6.14 9.43
C GLY A 164 17.79 -6.60 8.41
N ALA A 165 18.53 -7.64 8.79
CA ALA A 165 19.50 -8.30 7.91
C ALA A 165 18.87 -9.39 7.02
N ASP A 166 17.80 -10.03 7.52
CA ASP A 166 16.92 -10.89 6.73
C ASP A 166 15.81 -10.00 6.16
N LEU A 167 15.95 -9.57 4.91
CA LEU A 167 15.01 -8.68 4.24
C LEU A 167 13.75 -9.46 3.83
N PRO A 168 12.53 -8.96 4.10
CA PRO A 168 11.30 -9.68 3.77
C PRO A 168 11.15 -9.89 2.26
N SER A 169 10.70 -11.09 1.86
CA SER A 169 10.45 -11.42 0.45
C SER A 169 9.40 -10.49 -0.17
N TRP A 170 8.45 -10.02 0.64
CA TRP A 170 7.54 -8.92 0.36
C TRP A 170 7.14 -8.23 1.67
N ALA A 171 6.87 -6.93 1.59
CA ALA A 171 6.09 -6.19 2.58
C ALA A 171 5.33 -5.03 1.91
N THR A 172 4.25 -4.59 2.52
CA THR A 172 3.42 -3.44 2.15
C THR A 172 3.57 -2.36 3.21
N LEU A 173 3.82 -1.14 2.75
CA LEU A 173 3.97 0.07 3.56
C LEU A 173 2.71 0.95 3.49
N PHE A 174 2.12 1.05 2.30
CA PHE A 174 0.87 1.77 2.07
C PHE A 174 -0.05 0.91 1.21
N GLN A 175 -1.35 0.92 1.49
CA GLN A 175 -2.34 0.25 0.65
C GLN A 175 -3.71 0.93 0.65
N THR A 176 -4.34 1.00 -0.52
CA THR A 176 -5.80 1.23 -0.66
C THR A 176 -6.49 -0.14 -0.66
N HIS A 177 -6.80 -0.67 0.52
CA HIS A 177 -7.37 -2.00 0.70
C HIS A 177 -8.78 -2.08 0.11
N ALA A 178 -9.06 -3.10 -0.70
CA ALA A 178 -10.42 -3.32 -1.21
C ALA A 178 -11.35 -3.81 -0.09
N THR A 179 -12.65 -3.56 -0.23
CA THR A 179 -13.68 -4.15 0.65
C THR A 179 -14.40 -5.28 -0.09
N PRO A 180 -14.56 -6.48 0.49
CA PRO A 180 -15.28 -7.58 -0.16
C PRO A 180 -16.78 -7.26 -0.29
N HIS A 181 -17.55 -8.16 -0.90
CA HIS A 181 -19.01 -8.01 -0.97
C HIS A 181 -19.66 -7.92 0.43
N PRO A 182 -20.86 -7.34 0.59
CA PRO A 182 -21.52 -7.25 1.90
C PRO A 182 -22.14 -8.59 2.34
N LEU A 183 -22.17 -8.82 3.66
CA LEU A 183 -22.78 -10.00 4.26
C LEU A 183 -24.27 -10.16 3.87
N PRO A 184 -24.77 -11.40 3.70
CA PRO A 184 -26.19 -11.66 3.47
C PRO A 184 -27.06 -11.10 4.61
N GLY A 185 -28.00 -10.22 4.27
CA GLY A 185 -28.84 -9.51 5.25
C GLY A 185 -28.28 -8.16 5.73
N GLY A 186 -27.08 -7.77 5.28
CA GLY A 186 -26.40 -6.54 5.68
C GLY A 186 -25.61 -6.69 6.99
N GLY A 187 -25.06 -5.56 7.48
CA GLY A 187 -24.32 -5.50 8.75
C GLY A 187 -22.79 -5.41 8.61
N GLY A 188 -22.23 -5.52 7.41
CA GLY A 188 -20.79 -5.36 7.18
C GLY A 188 -20.33 -5.98 5.86
N ALA A 189 -19.01 -5.97 5.64
CA ALA A 189 -18.36 -6.69 4.55
C ALA A 189 -18.10 -8.15 4.95
N ASP A 190 -18.21 -9.08 4.00
CA ASP A 190 -17.92 -10.49 4.22
C ASP A 190 -16.41 -10.76 4.11
N TRP A 191 -15.72 -10.63 5.24
CA TRP A 191 -14.28 -10.87 5.33
C TRP A 191 -13.87 -12.35 5.15
N THR A 192 -14.81 -13.31 5.11
CA THR A 192 -14.47 -14.72 4.81
C THR A 192 -13.90 -14.89 3.41
N CYS A 193 -14.25 -14.00 2.49
CA CYS A 193 -13.74 -13.98 1.12
C CYS A 193 -12.35 -13.35 1.01
N ASN A 194 -12.00 -12.43 1.92
CA ASN A 194 -10.86 -11.52 1.81
C ASN A 194 -10.93 -10.63 0.54
N ALA A 195 -10.20 -9.51 0.54
CA ALA A 195 -10.19 -8.53 -0.53
C ALA A 195 -8.76 -8.03 -0.81
N GLY A 196 -7.86 -8.95 -1.15
CA GLY A 196 -6.46 -8.65 -1.48
C GLY A 196 -6.23 -7.86 -2.79
N LYS A 197 -7.25 -7.19 -3.33
CA LYS A 197 -7.24 -6.55 -4.66
C LYS A 197 -7.03 -5.03 -4.54
N ASN A 198 -5.94 -4.66 -3.89
CA ASN A 198 -5.63 -3.28 -3.54
C ASN A 198 -5.30 -2.46 -4.79
N SER A 199 -6.01 -1.35 -5.03
CA SER A 199 -5.79 -0.51 -6.23
C SER A 199 -4.39 0.10 -6.29
N ILE A 200 -3.85 0.55 -5.16
CA ILE A 200 -2.53 1.16 -5.01
C ILE A 200 -1.84 0.49 -3.83
N THR A 201 -0.59 0.05 -3.99
CA THR A 201 0.29 -0.31 -2.87
C THR A 201 1.70 0.25 -3.06
N VAL A 202 2.30 0.69 -1.95
CA VAL A 202 3.75 0.87 -1.85
C VAL A 202 4.30 -0.33 -1.07
N THR A 203 5.30 -1.00 -1.62
CA THR A 203 5.82 -2.28 -1.12
C THR A 203 7.33 -2.32 -1.10
N THR A 204 7.93 -3.15 -0.24
CA THR A 204 9.33 -3.58 -0.37
C THR A 204 9.41 -5.05 -0.79
N SER A 205 10.49 -5.43 -1.49
CA SER A 205 10.86 -6.83 -1.74
C SER A 205 12.38 -6.91 -1.86
N GLY A 206 13.04 -7.61 -0.93
CA GLY A 206 14.49 -7.48 -0.77
C GLY A 206 14.87 -6.04 -0.42
N ASP A 207 15.82 -5.46 -1.17
CA ASP A 207 16.27 -4.06 -1.02
C ASP A 207 15.46 -3.05 -1.85
N GLN A 208 14.49 -3.51 -2.66
CA GLN A 208 13.71 -2.65 -3.55
C GLN A 208 12.44 -2.15 -2.87
N MET A 209 12.18 -0.85 -2.95
CA MET A 209 10.85 -0.27 -2.76
C MET A 209 10.18 -0.08 -4.13
N ALA A 210 8.88 -0.36 -4.21
CA ALA A 210 8.11 -0.34 -5.45
C ALA A 210 6.69 0.22 -5.26
N LEU A 211 6.16 0.82 -6.32
CA LEU A 211 4.76 1.20 -6.47
C LEU A 211 4.07 0.17 -7.36
N ASN A 212 2.99 -0.42 -6.87
CA ASN A 212 2.14 -1.32 -7.64
C ASN A 212 0.74 -0.71 -7.75
N VAL A 213 0.17 -0.77 -8.96
CA VAL A 213 -1.13 -0.19 -9.29
C VAL A 213 -1.95 -1.22 -10.08
N VAL A 214 -3.22 -1.38 -9.72
CA VAL A 214 -4.19 -2.11 -10.56
C VAL A 214 -4.51 -1.25 -11.78
N VAL A 215 -4.24 -1.78 -12.96
CA VAL A 215 -4.38 -1.11 -14.26
C VAL A 215 -5.20 -1.99 -15.18
N ASP A 216 -6.29 -1.45 -15.73
CA ASP A 216 -7.25 -2.09 -16.62
C ASP A 216 -7.50 -3.58 -16.29
N PRO A 217 -7.95 -3.88 -15.05
CA PRO A 217 -7.94 -5.24 -14.51
C PRO A 217 -8.78 -6.21 -15.34
N ASP A 218 -8.16 -7.33 -15.72
CA ASP A 218 -8.85 -8.46 -16.33
C ASP A 218 -9.80 -9.10 -15.32
N GLN A 219 -11.10 -8.88 -15.53
CA GLN A 219 -12.15 -9.39 -14.64
C GLN A 219 -12.31 -10.92 -14.70
N SER A 220 -11.68 -11.60 -15.67
CA SER A 220 -11.73 -13.06 -15.81
C SER A 220 -10.66 -13.79 -14.98
N GLN A 221 -9.65 -13.08 -14.47
CA GLN A 221 -8.56 -13.68 -13.68
C GLN A 221 -8.92 -13.85 -12.20
N LEU A 222 -9.76 -14.84 -11.88
CA LEU A 222 -10.10 -15.23 -10.50
C LEU A 222 -10.22 -16.75 -10.35
N PRO A 223 -9.80 -17.36 -9.22
CA PRO A 223 -9.20 -16.77 -8.00
C PRO A 223 -7.67 -17.00 -7.92
N GLY A 224 -6.96 -16.33 -6.98
CA GLY A 224 -5.54 -16.65 -6.76
C GLY A 224 -4.81 -15.89 -5.67
N THR A 225 -4.49 -14.61 -5.88
CA THR A 225 -3.48 -13.89 -5.09
C THR A 225 -3.81 -12.43 -4.84
N ALA A 226 -3.27 -11.87 -3.75
CA ALA A 226 -3.31 -10.44 -3.45
C ALA A 226 -2.30 -9.61 -4.29
N ALA A 227 -1.90 -10.12 -5.45
CA ALA A 227 -0.73 -9.68 -6.22
C ALA A 227 -1.06 -9.45 -7.71
N ILE A 228 -2.28 -8.99 -8.00
CA ILE A 228 -2.75 -8.69 -9.37
C ILE A 228 -2.47 -7.22 -9.77
N ALA A 229 -1.77 -6.46 -8.93
CA ALA A 229 -1.34 -5.10 -9.25
C ALA A 229 -0.06 -5.10 -10.09
N THR A 230 -0.02 -4.29 -11.14
CA THR A 230 1.17 -4.09 -11.98
C THR A 230 2.20 -3.27 -11.23
N LYS A 231 3.44 -3.76 -11.14
CA LYS A 231 4.58 -2.95 -10.65
C LYS A 231 4.92 -1.90 -11.70
N VAL A 232 4.67 -0.63 -11.39
CA VAL A 232 4.83 0.50 -12.33
C VAL A 232 6.07 1.35 -12.06
N TRP A 233 6.68 1.22 -10.88
CA TRP A 233 7.92 1.88 -10.50
C TRP A 233 8.64 1.08 -9.40
N SER A 234 9.99 1.12 -9.37
CA SER A 234 10.82 0.46 -8.35
C SER A 234 12.21 1.07 -8.29
N GLU A 235 12.79 1.18 -7.09
CA GLU A 235 14.22 1.47 -6.88
C GLU A 235 14.73 0.88 -5.54
N PRO A 236 16.06 0.81 -5.31
CA PRO A 236 16.61 0.46 -4.00
C PRO A 236 16.23 1.49 -2.93
N PHE A 237 15.70 1.06 -1.79
CA PHE A 237 15.44 1.97 -0.67
C PHE A 237 16.72 2.29 0.13
N LYS A 238 16.61 3.28 1.00
CA LYS A 238 17.62 3.71 1.96
C LYS A 238 16.99 3.78 3.34
N VAL A 239 17.71 3.30 4.33
CA VAL A 239 17.34 3.42 5.74
C VAL A 239 17.65 4.85 6.21
N GLY A 240 16.84 5.39 7.12
CA GLY A 240 17.04 6.71 7.74
C GLY A 240 16.76 7.90 6.82
N VAL A 241 16.00 7.71 5.73
CA VAL A 241 15.50 8.81 4.89
C VAL A 241 13.99 8.80 4.85
N TRP A 242 13.38 9.99 4.86
CA TRP A 242 11.95 10.14 4.64
C TRP A 242 11.60 10.02 3.15
N TYR A 243 10.49 9.37 2.87
CA TYR A 243 9.87 9.24 1.56
C TYR A 243 8.49 9.90 1.59
N ASP A 244 8.37 11.00 0.86
CA ASP A 244 7.11 11.74 0.74
C ASP A 244 6.35 11.21 -0.47
N TRP A 245 5.15 10.69 -0.26
CA TRP A 245 4.28 10.20 -1.33
C TRP A 245 3.01 11.04 -1.41
N VAL A 246 2.60 11.37 -2.64
CA VAL A 246 1.29 11.93 -2.93
C VAL A 246 0.62 11.11 -4.02
N PHE A 247 -0.65 10.76 -3.81
CA PHE A 247 -1.48 10.08 -4.80
C PHE A 247 -2.67 10.95 -5.18
N HIS A 248 -2.94 11.06 -6.47
CA HIS A 248 -4.23 11.50 -7.00
C HIS A 248 -5.01 10.26 -7.42
N TYR A 249 -6.13 10.01 -6.76
CA TYR A 249 -6.85 8.75 -6.85
C TYR A 249 -8.35 8.99 -7.08
N ARG A 250 -8.87 8.39 -8.13
CA ARG A 250 -10.31 8.19 -8.32
C ARG A 250 -10.54 6.70 -8.54
N PRO A 251 -10.99 5.93 -7.53
CA PRO A 251 -11.36 4.53 -7.72
C PRO A 251 -12.43 4.40 -8.81
N SER A 252 -12.23 3.50 -9.77
CA SER A 252 -13.25 3.15 -10.75
C SER A 252 -13.01 1.77 -11.37
N THR A 253 -14.11 1.17 -11.83
CA THR A 253 -14.11 0.00 -12.73
C THR A 253 -14.29 0.41 -14.20
N GLN A 254 -14.34 1.72 -14.48
CA GLN A 254 -14.60 2.31 -15.79
C GLN A 254 -13.46 3.24 -16.23
N ALA A 255 -13.52 3.74 -17.46
CA ALA A 255 -12.48 4.58 -18.08
C ALA A 255 -12.27 5.96 -17.42
N ASP A 256 -13.10 6.35 -16.44
CA ASP A 256 -13.01 7.63 -15.73
C ASP A 256 -12.09 7.60 -14.49
N GLY A 257 -11.61 6.42 -14.10
CA GLY A 257 -10.71 6.24 -12.96
C GLY A 257 -9.35 6.91 -13.17
N ILE A 258 -8.71 7.30 -12.06
CA ILE A 258 -7.44 8.02 -12.04
C ILE A 258 -6.51 7.38 -11.01
N VAL A 259 -5.26 7.12 -11.40
CA VAL A 259 -4.15 6.90 -10.47
C VAL A 259 -2.94 7.70 -10.97
N GLU A 260 -2.55 8.71 -10.21
CA GLU A 260 -1.28 9.42 -10.42
C GLU A 260 -0.49 9.42 -9.12
N ALA A 261 0.84 9.31 -9.21
CA ALA A 261 1.71 9.26 -8.04
C ALA A 261 2.88 10.22 -8.18
N TRP A 262 3.16 10.91 -7.08
CA TRP A 262 4.37 11.69 -6.87
C TRP A 262 5.17 11.09 -5.72
N ARG A 263 6.49 11.18 -5.84
CA ARG A 263 7.43 10.81 -4.80
C ARG A 263 8.45 11.93 -4.64
N ASN A 264 8.65 12.42 -3.42
CA ASN A 264 9.58 13.51 -3.09
C ASN A 264 9.38 14.75 -3.99
N GLY A 265 8.12 15.08 -4.31
CA GLY A 265 7.74 16.18 -5.19
C GLY A 265 7.72 15.87 -6.69
N GLU A 266 8.38 14.81 -7.17
CA GLU A 266 8.43 14.43 -8.59
C GLU A 266 7.27 13.52 -8.99
N LYS A 267 6.58 13.79 -10.10
CA LYS A 267 5.52 12.91 -10.63
C LYS A 267 6.14 11.70 -11.32
N ILE A 268 6.02 10.52 -10.71
CA ILE A 268 6.62 9.27 -11.21
C ILE A 268 5.64 8.38 -11.98
N TYR A 269 4.33 8.61 -11.84
CA TYR A 269 3.30 7.77 -12.48
C TYR A 269 2.02 8.55 -12.81
N SER A 270 1.33 8.13 -13.88
CA SER A 270 0.07 8.69 -14.35
C SER A 270 -0.70 7.64 -15.16
N HIS A 271 -1.94 7.34 -14.76
CA HIS A 271 -2.85 6.47 -15.50
C HIS A 271 -4.30 6.93 -15.34
N THR A 272 -5.05 6.82 -16.43
CA THR A 272 -6.51 6.97 -16.48
C THR A 272 -7.11 5.72 -17.09
N GLY A 273 -8.12 5.14 -16.45
CA GLY A 273 -8.64 3.83 -16.80
C GLY A 273 -9.26 3.12 -15.60
N ALA A 274 -9.64 1.86 -15.78
CA ALA A 274 -10.17 1.06 -14.69
C ALA A 274 -9.01 0.69 -13.74
N ASN A 275 -9.17 0.98 -12.45
CA ASN A 275 -8.12 0.79 -11.44
C ASN A 275 -8.59 -0.02 -10.22
N ARG A 276 -9.76 -0.66 -10.33
CA ARG A 276 -10.30 -1.60 -9.35
C ARG A 276 -11.03 -2.74 -10.05
N PHE A 277 -11.04 -3.91 -9.41
CA PHE A 277 -11.87 -5.04 -9.81
C PHE A 277 -13.36 -4.79 -9.51
N VAL A 278 -14.24 -5.39 -10.30
CA VAL A 278 -15.70 -5.41 -10.10
C VAL A 278 -16.09 -6.48 -9.08
N LEU A 279 -15.35 -7.60 -9.05
CA LEU A 279 -15.60 -8.75 -8.19
C LEU A 279 -14.59 -8.82 -7.06
N ASP A 280 -14.95 -9.46 -5.94
CA ASP A 280 -14.05 -9.84 -4.85
C ASP A 280 -13.43 -11.23 -5.07
N ASN A 281 -12.82 -11.81 -4.03
CA ASN A 281 -12.16 -13.12 -4.11
C ASN A 281 -13.14 -14.32 -4.11
N CYS A 282 -14.39 -14.13 -3.66
CA CYS A 282 -15.46 -15.12 -3.77
C CYS A 282 -16.20 -15.04 -5.12
N ASN A 283 -15.70 -14.23 -6.06
CA ASN A 283 -16.32 -13.97 -7.36
C ASN A 283 -17.72 -13.31 -7.23
N LEU A 284 -17.93 -12.54 -6.16
CA LEU A 284 -19.15 -11.75 -5.92
C LEU A 284 -18.87 -10.26 -6.12
N PRO A 285 -19.89 -9.42 -6.44
CA PRO A 285 -19.68 -7.98 -6.64
C PRO A 285 -19.05 -7.32 -5.41
N ALA A 286 -17.85 -6.76 -5.58
CA ALA A 286 -17.15 -6.07 -4.51
C ALA A 286 -17.92 -4.81 -4.08
N THR A 287 -17.78 -4.43 -2.82
CA THR A 287 -18.36 -3.17 -2.32
C THR A 287 -17.73 -1.99 -3.09
N PRO A 288 -18.48 -0.93 -3.44
CA PRO A 288 -18.00 0.21 -4.25
C PRO A 288 -17.03 1.15 -3.49
N GLN A 289 -16.15 0.59 -2.64
CA GLN A 289 -15.25 1.32 -1.75
C GLN A 289 -13.90 0.61 -1.57
N THR A 290 -12.84 1.40 -1.41
CA THR A 290 -11.54 0.98 -0.86
C THR A 290 -11.23 1.84 0.38
N TYR A 291 -10.24 1.47 1.19
CA TYR A 291 -9.83 2.30 2.33
C TYR A 291 -8.31 2.29 2.54
N MET A 292 -7.76 3.39 3.04
CA MET A 292 -6.33 3.52 3.30
C MET A 292 -5.90 2.73 4.54
N LYS A 293 -4.77 2.03 4.40
CA LYS A 293 -3.93 1.56 5.51
C LYS A 293 -2.50 2.05 5.33
N VAL A 294 -1.86 2.39 6.44
CA VAL A 294 -0.41 2.63 6.57
C VAL A 294 0.15 1.70 7.63
N GLY A 295 1.35 1.18 7.43
CA GLY A 295 2.00 0.32 8.43
C GLY A 295 3.00 -0.67 7.85
N ILE A 296 3.27 -1.74 8.58
CA ILE A 296 4.09 -2.86 8.13
C ILE A 296 3.18 -4.07 7.99
N TYR A 297 2.96 -4.54 6.76
CA TYR A 297 2.35 -5.86 6.50
C TYR A 297 3.31 -6.69 5.64
N ARG A 298 3.90 -7.75 6.19
CA ARG A 298 5.08 -8.43 5.64
C ARG A 298 4.90 -9.94 5.49
N ASP A 299 5.86 -10.57 4.82
CA ASP A 299 6.03 -12.03 4.80
C ASP A 299 6.07 -12.63 6.21
N LYS A 300 5.22 -13.63 6.46
CA LYS A 300 5.12 -14.37 7.73
C LYS A 300 6.36 -15.21 8.02
N ALA A 301 7.17 -15.51 7.00
CA ALA A 301 8.42 -16.26 7.15
C ALA A 301 9.63 -15.39 7.55
N ASN A 302 9.51 -14.06 7.56
CA ASN A 302 10.65 -13.19 7.85
C ASN A 302 11.04 -13.22 9.34
N THR A 303 12.34 -13.32 9.58
CA THR A 303 12.93 -13.55 10.92
C THR A 303 13.66 -12.36 11.51
N SER A 304 13.68 -11.20 10.82
CA SER A 304 14.15 -9.95 11.40
C SER A 304 13.03 -9.16 12.08
N THR A 305 13.37 -8.12 12.82
CA THR A 305 12.45 -7.04 13.19
C THR A 305 12.46 -5.98 12.09
N GLN A 306 11.32 -5.35 11.81
CA GLN A 306 11.24 -4.13 11.00
C GLN A 306 10.68 -2.98 11.82
N ILE A 307 11.21 -1.78 11.60
CA ILE A 307 10.81 -0.52 12.23
C ILE A 307 10.61 0.53 11.14
N LEU A 308 9.46 1.20 11.18
CA LEU A 308 9.08 2.24 10.24
C LEU A 308 8.42 3.42 10.97
N ASP A 309 8.82 4.64 10.65
CA ASP A 309 8.16 5.85 11.14
C ASP A 309 7.21 6.41 10.06
N TYR A 310 6.06 6.92 10.48
CA TYR A 310 5.04 7.56 9.64
C TYR A 310 4.74 8.98 10.10
N ASP A 311 4.45 9.86 9.14
CA ASP A 311 4.09 11.26 9.39
C ASP A 311 3.25 11.82 8.21
N GLU A 312 2.69 13.02 8.37
CA GLU A 312 2.02 13.81 7.32
C GLU A 312 0.89 13.08 6.58
N VAL A 313 0.19 12.15 7.24
CA VAL A 313 -0.93 11.42 6.60
C VAL A 313 -2.14 12.33 6.44
N ARG A 314 -2.48 12.68 5.20
CA ARG A 314 -3.55 13.63 4.86
C ARG A 314 -4.41 13.08 3.73
N ILE A 315 -5.74 13.21 3.84
CA ILE A 315 -6.66 12.86 2.74
C ILE A 315 -7.56 14.06 2.46
N PHE A 316 -7.55 14.53 1.21
CA PHE A 316 -8.43 15.58 0.72
C PHE A 316 -9.40 14.99 -0.32
N ALA A 317 -10.70 15.15 -0.11
CA ALA A 317 -11.73 14.73 -1.05
C ALA A 317 -12.13 15.91 -1.95
N GLY A 318 -11.98 15.75 -3.26
CA GLY A 318 -12.18 16.81 -4.26
C GLY A 318 -10.98 16.95 -5.21
N SER A 319 -10.98 18.01 -6.01
CA SER A 319 -10.00 18.23 -7.08
C SER A 319 -8.94 19.28 -6.75
N ASN A 320 -7.81 19.22 -7.48
CA ASN A 320 -6.61 20.04 -7.26
C ASN A 320 -6.03 19.96 -5.83
N GLY A 321 -6.20 18.82 -5.14
CA GLY A 321 -5.86 18.65 -3.72
C GLY A 321 -4.37 18.51 -3.40
N TYR A 322 -3.46 18.51 -4.39
CA TYR A 322 -2.02 18.29 -4.18
C TYR A 322 -1.44 19.16 -3.05
N SER A 323 -1.65 20.47 -3.10
CA SER A 323 -1.13 21.42 -2.11
C SER A 323 -1.80 21.33 -0.73
N ALA A 324 -2.92 20.61 -0.61
CA ALA A 324 -3.58 20.34 0.66
C ALA A 324 -2.99 19.13 1.39
N VAL A 325 -2.41 18.16 0.66
CA VAL A 325 -1.92 16.89 1.21
C VAL A 325 -0.42 16.66 1.07
N ALA A 326 0.27 17.39 0.20
CA ALA A 326 1.72 17.26 0.05
C ALA A 326 2.43 17.53 1.39
N PRO A 327 3.30 16.61 1.86
CA PRO A 327 4.12 16.82 3.06
C PRO A 327 4.95 18.10 2.96
N LYS A 328 5.06 18.84 4.08
CA LYS A 328 5.64 20.20 4.11
C LYS A 328 7.12 20.26 4.44
#